data_AF-A0A5V6MGA3-F1
#
_entry.id   AF-A0A5V6MGA3-F1
#
_cell.length_a   1.000
_cell.length_b   1.000
_cell.length_c   1.000
_cell.angle_alpha   90.00
_cell.angle_beta   90.00
_cell.angle_gamma   90.00
#
_symmetry.space_group_name_H-M   'P 1'
#
loop_
_entity.id
_entity.type
_entity.pdbx_description
1 polymer ?
#
loop_
_entity_poly.entity_id
_entity_poly.type
_entity_poly.pdbx_seq_one_letter_code
_entity_poly.pdbx_strand_id
1 'polypeptide(L)'
;AAKLNCAPDVHAIKEALALALPSVQSQMENLAVDMGYTPGVLALFYKVAIGSGVAPLVIFMGVGAMTDFGPLLANPRTLLLGAAAQFGIFATVLGALTLNYFGLIAFTLPQAAAIGIIGGADGP
;
A
#
# COMPACT_ATOMS: atom_id res chain seq x y z
N ALA A 1 0.03 23.79 11.79
CA ALA A 1 0.46 25.03 11.11
C ALA A 1 1.83 25.51 11.61
N ALA A 2 1.94 26.13 12.79
CA ALA A 2 3.20 26.70 13.30
C ALA A 2 4.36 25.69 13.40
N LYS A 3 4.11 24.48 13.91
CA LYS A 3 5.12 23.42 14.02
C LYS A 3 5.53 22.78 12.68
N LEU A 4 4.70 22.96 11.64
CA LEU A 4 4.91 22.40 10.30
C LEU A 4 5.29 23.49 9.28
N ASN A 5 5.43 24.75 9.70
CA ASN A 5 5.69 25.91 8.85
C ASN A 5 4.74 26.01 7.63
N CYS A 6 3.46 25.70 7.82
CA CYS A 6 2.44 25.72 6.78
C CYS A 6 1.23 26.58 7.18
N ALA A 7 0.36 26.87 6.20
CA ALA A 7 -0.89 27.58 6.44
C ALA A 7 -1.80 26.84 7.45
N PRO A 8 -2.58 27.57 8.28
CA PRO A 8 -3.50 26.97 9.25
C PRO A 8 -4.79 26.48 8.56
N ASP A 9 -4.63 25.57 7.60
CA ASP A 9 -5.71 24.94 6.85
C ASP A 9 -5.60 23.41 6.91
N VAL A 10 -6.73 22.71 6.87
CA VAL A 10 -6.79 21.25 7.01
C VAL A 10 -6.11 20.54 5.84
N HIS A 11 -6.34 21.01 4.61
CA HIS A 11 -5.72 20.43 3.43
C HIS A 11 -4.23 20.75 3.40
N ALA A 12 -3.85 22.00 3.67
CA ALA A 12 -2.45 22.41 3.73
C ALA A 12 -1.65 21.65 4.80
N ILE A 13 -2.25 21.36 5.96
CA ILE A 13 -1.60 20.55 7.01
C ILE A 13 -1.38 19.12 6.54
N LYS A 14 -2.35 18.51 5.85
CA LYS A 14 -2.21 17.14 5.31
C LYS A 14 -1.09 17.05 4.29
N GLU A 15 -1.02 17.99 3.36
CA GLU A 15 0.04 18.03 2.35
C GLU A 15 1.41 18.27 2.98
N ALA A 16 1.51 19.23 3.90
CA ALA A 16 2.76 19.50 4.62
C ALA A 16 3.23 18.30 5.45
N LEU A 17 2.30 17.57 6.08
CA LEU A 17 2.61 16.39 6.88
C LEU A 17 3.03 15.22 5.97
N ALA A 18 2.41 15.03 4.81
CA ALA A 18 2.78 13.99 3.85
C ALA A 18 4.20 14.17 3.27
N LEU A 19 4.66 15.43 3.15
CA LEU A 19 6.01 15.78 2.69
C LEU A 19 7.07 15.82 3.81
N ALA A 20 6.63 15.78 5.07
CA ALA A 20 7.53 15.84 6.22
C ALA A 20 8.26 14.51 6.46
N LEU A 21 9.41 14.59 7.16
CA LEU A 21 10.14 13.40 7.59
C LEU A 21 9.29 12.53 8.54
N PRO A 22 9.46 11.20 8.53
CA PRO A 22 8.72 10.31 9.44
C PRO A 22 8.91 10.65 10.93
N SER A 23 10.11 11.13 11.30
CA SER A 23 10.38 11.59 12.67
C SER A 23 9.56 12.83 13.05
N VAL A 24 9.36 13.76 12.10
CA VAL A 24 8.52 14.95 12.29
C VAL A 24 7.05 14.55 12.40
N GLN A 25 6.59 13.61 11.56
CA GLN A 25 5.22 13.08 11.66
C GLN A 25 4.95 12.46 13.04
N SER A 26 5.87 11.62 13.53
CA SER A 26 5.78 11.01 14.88
C SER A 26 5.77 12.05 16.00
N GLN A 27 6.57 13.11 15.89
CA GLN A 27 6.53 14.23 16.84
C GLN A 27 5.18 14.97 16.82
N MET A 28 4.57 15.14 15.65
CA MET A 28 3.23 15.73 15.55
C MET A 28 2.14 14.82 16.13
N GLU A 29 2.25 13.50 15.93
CA GLU A 29 1.37 12.51 16.59
C GLU A 29 1.46 12.61 18.11
N ASN A 30 2.68 12.67 18.66
CA ASN A 30 2.88 12.81 20.11
C ASN A 30 2.31 14.13 20.65
N LEU A 31 2.49 15.24 19.92
CA LEU A 31 1.90 16.51 20.31
C LEU A 31 0.36 16.45 20.34
N ALA A 32 -0.26 15.72 19.42
CA ALA A 32 -1.71 15.51 19.44
C ALA A 32 -2.14 14.68 20.67
N VAL A 33 -1.32 13.72 21.10
CA VAL A 33 -1.55 12.95 22.33
C VAL A 33 -1.41 13.83 23.57
N ASP A 34 -0.44 14.73 23.61
CA ASP A 34 -0.26 15.70 24.70
C ASP A 34 -1.47 16.65 24.85
N MET A 35 -2.23 16.85 23.77
CA MET A 35 -3.50 17.60 23.78
C MET A 35 -4.71 16.77 24.26
N GLY A 36 -4.51 15.51 24.68
CA GLY A 36 -5.54 14.63 25.19
C GLY A 36 -6.26 13.78 24.13
N TYR A 37 -5.82 13.82 22.87
CA TYR A 37 -6.36 12.94 21.83
C TYR A 37 -5.73 11.55 21.90
N THR A 38 -6.53 10.50 21.69
CA THR A 38 -6.04 9.12 21.64
C THR A 38 -6.20 8.54 20.23
N PRO A 39 -5.23 7.75 19.73
CA PRO A 39 -5.42 7.02 18.47
C PRO A 39 -6.62 6.08 18.56
N GLY A 40 -7.43 6.04 17.50
CA GLY A 40 -8.52 5.07 17.41
C GLY A 40 -8.01 3.63 17.39
N VAL A 41 -8.80 2.68 17.88
CA VAL A 41 -8.42 1.26 17.95
C VAL A 41 -7.99 0.70 16.58
N LEU A 42 -8.71 1.05 15.52
CA LEU A 42 -8.35 0.62 14.15
C LEU A 42 -7.02 1.21 13.67
N ALA A 43 -6.66 2.42 14.13
CA ALA A 43 -5.38 3.03 13.79
C ALA A 43 -4.21 2.29 14.49
N LEU A 44 -4.43 1.80 15.71
CA LEU A 44 -3.46 0.96 16.42
C LEU A 44 -3.25 -0.37 15.69
N PHE A 45 -4.32 -1.04 15.26
CA PHE A 45 -4.21 -2.26 14.46
C PHE A 45 -3.47 -2.01 13.14
N TYR A 46 -3.80 -0.93 12.43
CA TYR A 46 -3.08 -0.57 11.22
C TYR A 46 -1.59 -0.37 11.50
N LYS A 47 -1.21 0.44 12.50
CA LYS A 47 0.19 0.75 12.82
C LYS A 47 1.01 -0.48 13.20
N VAL A 48 0.43 -1.39 13.99
CA VAL A 48 1.15 -2.58 14.50
C VAL A 48 1.13 -3.73 13.49
N ALA A 49 0.00 -3.99 12.85
CA ALA A 49 -0.19 -5.19 12.04
C ALA A 49 0.14 -4.98 10.56
N ILE A 50 -0.46 -3.96 9.92
CA ILE A 50 -0.37 -3.77 8.47
C ILE A 50 0.79 -2.83 8.10
N GLY A 51 0.90 -1.68 8.77
CA GLY A 51 1.91 -0.66 8.50
C GLY A 51 3.34 -1.10 8.83
N SER A 52 3.50 -2.09 9.73
CA SER A 52 4.78 -2.75 9.99
C SER A 52 5.14 -3.82 8.95
N GLY A 53 4.18 -4.25 8.13
CA GLY A 53 4.31 -5.36 7.19
C GLY A 53 4.18 -6.75 7.80
N VAL A 54 3.96 -6.89 9.12
CA VAL A 54 3.92 -8.21 9.78
C VAL A 54 2.72 -9.04 9.37
N ALA A 55 1.51 -8.46 9.42
CA ALA A 55 0.28 -9.17 9.12
C ALA A 55 0.22 -9.77 7.71
N PRO A 56 0.46 -9.01 6.61
CA PRO A 56 0.42 -9.59 5.27
C PRO A 56 1.42 -10.75 5.11
N LEU A 57 2.64 -10.62 5.63
CA LEU A 57 3.65 -11.68 5.56
C LEU A 57 3.25 -12.95 6.33
N VAL A 58 2.64 -12.81 7.51
CA VAL A 58 2.14 -13.96 8.28
C VAL A 58 0.99 -14.64 7.55
N ILE A 59 0.09 -13.89 6.93
CA ILE A 59 -1.00 -14.45 6.13
C ILE A 59 -0.43 -15.16 4.89
N PHE A 60 0.54 -14.56 4.20
CA PHE A 60 1.20 -15.14 3.04
C PHE A 60 1.97 -16.43 3.38
N MET A 61 2.59 -16.49 4.57
CA MET A 61 3.15 -17.73 5.11
C MET A 61 2.08 -18.82 5.27
N GLY A 62 0.89 -18.46 5.74
CA GLY A 62 -0.26 -19.36 5.83
C GLY A 62 -0.72 -19.88 4.46
N VAL A 63 -0.78 -19.01 3.45
CA VAL A 63 -1.07 -19.41 2.05
C VAL A 63 -0.04 -20.42 1.57
N GLY A 64 1.26 -20.17 1.80
CA GLY A 64 2.33 -21.10 1.47
C GLY A 64 2.19 -22.46 2.17
N ALA A 65 1.80 -22.46 3.45
CA ALA A 65 1.56 -23.69 4.22
C ALA A 65 0.35 -24.51 3.72
N MET A 66 -0.62 -23.86 3.09
CA MET A 66 -1.81 -24.50 2.52
C MET A 66 -1.67 -24.87 1.04
N THR A 67 -0.55 -24.50 0.39
CA THR A 67 -0.36 -24.72 -1.05
C THR A 67 0.20 -26.12 -1.33
N ASP A 68 -0.49 -26.90 -2.17
CA ASP A 68 0.01 -28.19 -2.69
C ASP A 68 0.85 -27.99 -3.96
N PHE A 69 2.11 -28.45 -3.91
CA PHE A 69 3.05 -28.37 -5.03
C PHE A 69 3.03 -29.61 -5.94
N GLY A 70 2.34 -30.69 -5.56
CA GLY A 70 2.28 -31.93 -6.35
C GLY A 70 1.85 -31.72 -7.81
N PRO A 71 0.74 -31.01 -8.08
CA PRO A 71 0.30 -30.69 -9.45
C PRO A 71 1.28 -29.81 -10.24
N LEU A 72 1.99 -28.91 -9.53
CA LEU A 72 2.96 -28.00 -10.15
C LEU A 72 4.23 -28.74 -10.58
N LEU A 73 4.72 -29.65 -9.74
CA LEU A 73 5.91 -30.47 -10.00
C LEU A 73 5.64 -31.55 -11.06
N ALA A 74 4.42 -32.08 -11.13
CA ALA A 74 4.05 -33.10 -12.10
C ALA A 74 4.05 -32.60 -13.56
N ASN A 75 3.75 -31.32 -13.79
CA ASN A 75 3.87 -30.70 -15.12
C ASN A 75 4.47 -29.29 -15.02
N PRO A 76 5.81 -29.17 -15.00
CA PRO A 76 6.48 -27.88 -14.82
C PRO A 76 6.16 -26.83 -15.90
N ARG A 77 5.61 -27.23 -17.05
CA ARG A 77 5.17 -26.29 -18.10
C ARG A 77 4.03 -25.39 -17.63
N THR A 78 3.26 -25.79 -16.61
CA THR A 78 2.20 -24.94 -16.04
C THR A 78 2.74 -23.69 -15.35
N LEU A 79 4.01 -23.67 -14.95
CA LEU A 79 4.69 -22.45 -14.47
C LEU A 79 4.69 -21.33 -15.52
N LEU A 80 4.74 -21.66 -16.81
CA LEU A 80 4.70 -20.67 -17.89
C LEU A 80 3.32 -20.02 -18.02
N LEU A 81 2.25 -20.72 -17.66
CA LEU A 81 0.91 -20.13 -17.59
C LEU A 81 0.84 -19.13 -16.43
N GLY A 82 1.48 -19.44 -15.30
CA GLY A 82 1.63 -18.50 -14.17
C GLY A 82 2.40 -17.24 -14.58
N ALA A 83 3.47 -17.37 -15.36
CA ALA A 83 4.21 -16.21 -15.88
C ALA A 83 3.34 -15.34 -16.81
N ALA A 84 2.53 -15.94 -17.67
CA ALA A 84 1.61 -15.21 -18.53
C ALA A 84 0.47 -14.54 -17.75
N ALA A 85 -0.01 -15.15 -16.67
CA ALA A 85 -1.06 -14.58 -15.81
C ALA A 85 -0.62 -13.24 -15.18
N GLN A 86 0.68 -13.07 -14.89
CA GLN A 86 1.23 -11.82 -14.35
C GLN A 86 1.25 -10.66 -15.35
N PHE A 87 1.00 -10.90 -16.65
CA PHE A 87 0.81 -9.83 -17.62
C PHE A 87 -0.35 -8.90 -17.25
N GLY A 88 -1.36 -9.42 -16.54
CA GLY A 88 -2.47 -8.63 -16.00
C GLY A 88 -2.00 -7.44 -15.16
N ILE A 89 -0.97 -7.63 -14.33
CA ILE A 89 -0.40 -6.55 -13.51
C ILE A 89 0.12 -5.42 -14.39
N PHE A 90 0.96 -5.74 -15.38
CA PHE A 90 1.55 -4.74 -16.26
C PHE A 90 0.49 -4.02 -17.12
N ALA A 91 -0.50 -4.75 -17.63
CA ALA A 91 -1.60 -4.17 -18.37
C ALA A 91 -2.41 -3.18 -17.50
N THR A 92 -2.68 -3.52 -16.24
CA THR A 92 -3.39 -2.64 -15.30
C THR A 92 -2.57 -1.40 -14.93
N VAL A 93 -1.25 -1.52 -14.71
CA VAL A 93 -0.37 -0.36 -14.50
C VAL A 93 -0.38 0.57 -15.70
N LEU A 94 -0.22 0.03 -16.91
CA LEU A 94 -0.27 0.82 -18.14
C LEU A 94 -1.63 1.51 -18.29
N GLY A 95 -2.73 0.80 -18.02
CA GLY A 95 -4.07 1.38 -18.01
C GLY A 95 -4.21 2.56 -17.04
N ALA A 96 -3.73 2.43 -15.81
CA ALA A 96 -3.76 3.50 -14.81
C ALA A 96 -2.92 4.72 -15.25
N LEU A 97 -1.73 4.49 -15.82
CA LEU A 97 -0.89 5.57 -16.35
C LEU A 97 -1.51 6.23 -17.59
N THR A 98 -2.20 5.47 -18.44
CA THR A 98 -2.94 6.00 -19.59
C THR A 98 -4.13 6.85 -19.15
N LEU A 99 -4.87 6.45 -18.11
CA LEU A 99 -5.93 7.28 -17.51
C LEU A 99 -5.40 8.61 -16.98
N ASN A 100 -4.20 8.59 -16.39
CA ASN A 100 -3.49 9.80 -15.96
C ASN A 100 -3.05 10.66 -17.16
N TYR A 101 -2.51 10.03 -18.22
CA TYR A 101 -2.08 10.72 -19.44
C TYR A 101 -3.24 11.45 -20.15
N PHE A 102 -4.42 10.83 -20.20
CA PHE A 102 -5.62 11.45 -20.77
C PHE A 102 -6.28 12.49 -19.84
N GLY A 103 -5.72 12.73 -18.64
CA GLY A 103 -6.24 13.73 -17.70
C GLY A 103 -7.60 13.37 -17.08
N LEU A 104 -8.02 12.10 -17.16
CA LEU A 104 -9.29 11.66 -16.59
C LEU A 104 -9.21 11.55 -15.06
N ILE A 105 -8.17 10.87 -14.57
CA ILE A 105 -7.93 10.66 -13.14
C ILE A 105 -6.42 10.72 -12.90
N ALA A 106 -6.00 11.51 -11.91
CA ALA A 106 -4.59 11.65 -11.58
C ALA A 106 -4.07 10.43 -10.81
N PHE A 107 -3.15 9.68 -11.42
CA PHE A 107 -2.41 8.60 -10.76
C PHE A 107 -0.91 8.87 -10.79
N THR A 108 -0.30 8.92 -9.61
CA THR A 108 1.16 8.88 -9.51
C THR A 108 1.66 7.48 -9.85
N LEU A 109 2.93 7.35 -10.27
CA LEU A 109 3.53 6.06 -10.58
C LEU A 109 3.46 5.06 -9.41
N PRO A 110 3.75 5.43 -8.14
CA PRO A 110 3.60 4.51 -7.01
C PRO A 110 2.15 4.05 -6.78
N GLN A 111 1.16 4.92 -6.98
CA GLN A 111 -0.25 4.54 -6.89
C GLN A 111 -0.66 3.60 -8.03
N ALA A 112 -0.26 3.91 -9.27
CA ALA A 112 -0.51 3.06 -10.42
C ALA A 112 0.11 1.65 -10.24
N ALA A 113 1.31 1.57 -9.67
CA ALA A 113 1.96 0.29 -9.35
C ALA A 113 1.16 -0.53 -8.33
N ALA A 114 0.67 0.10 -7.25
CA ALA A 114 -0.16 -0.57 -6.25
C ALA A 114 -1.50 -1.06 -6.85
N ILE A 115 -2.14 -0.30 -7.74
CA ILE A 115 -3.34 -0.72 -8.47
C ILE A 115 -3.04 -1.93 -9.37
N GLY A 116 -1.86 -1.95 -10.00
CA GLY A 116 -1.41 -3.04 -10.84
C GLY A 116 -1.48 -4.41 -10.18
N ILE A 117 -1.10 -4.51 -8.91
CA ILE A 117 -1.02 -5.80 -8.19
C ILE A 117 -2.37 -6.52 -8.11
N ILE A 118 -3.49 -5.80 -8.21
CA ILE A 118 -4.84 -6.40 -8.31
C ILE A 118 -4.93 -7.38 -9.49
N GLY A 119 -4.23 -7.10 -10.59
CA GLY A 119 -4.17 -7.98 -11.76
C GLY A 119 -3.47 -9.33 -11.51
N GLY A 120 -2.74 -9.47 -10.40
CA GLY A 120 -2.14 -10.73 -9.96
C GLY A 120 -3.11 -11.64 -9.20
N ALA A 121 -4.29 -11.13 -8.83
CA ALA A 121 -5.31 -11.83 -8.04
C ALA A 121 -4.80 -12.41 -6.71
N ASP A 122 -3.74 -11.84 -6.16
CA ASP A 122 -3.14 -12.19 -4.87
C ASP A 122 -3.28 -11.00 -3.90
N GLY A 123 -3.89 -11.26 -2.76
CA GLY A 123 -4.32 -10.23 -1.80
C GLY A 123 -3.38 -10.01 -0.62
N PRO A 124 -2.95 -11.10 0.08
CA PRO A 124 -1.97 -11.03 1.17
C PRO A 124 -0.56 -10.64 0.73
#